data_AF-A0A843S4C5-F1
#
_entry.id   AF-A0A843S4C5-F1
#
_cell.length_a   1.000
_cell.length_b   1.000
_cell.length_c   1.000
_cell.angle_alpha   90.00
_cell.angle_beta   90.00
_cell.angle_gamma   90.00
#
_symmetry.space_group_name_H-M   'P 1'
#
loop_
_entity.id
_entity.type
_entity.pdbx_description
1 polymer ?
#
loop_
_entity_poly.entity_id
_entity_poly.type
_entity_poly.pdbx_seq_one_letter_code
_entity_poly.pdbx_strand_id
1 'polypeptide(L)'
;MQQWLSGRVPFAVHIPVMPDAAFEGARLCYLDGRRGVVLRYQVDGDEVSYYVMLAGPSYAPPPAPERFLRGAESGYQVVAWHDAGLTHALVGKLPEARLLQLARFCVDRQAAGSDPVGFCPR
;
A
#
# COMPACT_ATOMS: atom_id res chain seq x y z
N MET A 1 -17.00 2.94 3.12
CA MET A 1 -15.79 3.45 2.44
C MET A 1 -15.35 2.58 1.27
N GLN A 2 -15.16 1.26 1.46
CA GLN A 2 -14.74 0.36 0.37
C GLN A 2 -15.64 0.43 -0.89
N GLN A 3 -16.96 0.34 -0.74
CA GLN A 3 -17.91 0.46 -1.85
C GLN A 3 -17.82 1.81 -2.60
N TRP A 4 -17.48 2.90 -1.90
CA TRP A 4 -17.32 4.21 -2.53
C TRP A 4 -16.06 4.27 -3.41
N LEU A 5 -14.98 3.59 -3.01
CA LEU A 5 -13.73 3.52 -3.76
C LEU A 5 -13.84 2.60 -4.99
N SER A 6 -14.57 1.49 -4.89
CA SER A 6 -14.72 0.51 -5.98
C SER A 6 -15.31 1.09 -7.26
N GLY A 7 -16.10 2.17 -7.19
CA GLY A 7 -16.64 2.86 -8.37
C GLY A 7 -15.72 3.95 -8.95
N ARG A 8 -14.55 4.20 -8.35
CA ARG A 8 -13.70 5.37 -8.67
C ARG A 8 -12.31 4.99 -9.16
N VAL A 9 -11.85 3.78 -8.85
CA VAL A 9 -10.57 3.23 -9.31
C VAL A 9 -10.79 1.85 -9.96
N PRO A 10 -9.95 1.46 -10.95
CA PRO A 10 -10.15 0.24 -11.73
C PRO A 10 -9.66 -1.04 -11.02
N PHE A 11 -9.55 -1.03 -9.68
CA PHE A 11 -9.06 -2.16 -8.89
C PHE A 11 -9.78 -2.23 -7.54
N ALA A 12 -9.80 -3.42 -6.93
CA ALA A 12 -10.34 -3.59 -5.60
C ALA A 12 -9.42 -2.94 -4.55
N VAL A 13 -9.97 -2.04 -3.73
CA VAL A 13 -9.21 -1.40 -2.65
C VAL A 13 -9.49 -2.12 -1.34
N HIS A 14 -8.47 -2.80 -0.84
CA HIS A 14 -8.48 -3.31 0.53
C HIS A 14 -7.89 -2.25 1.47
N ILE A 15 -8.59 -1.97 2.57
CA ILE A 15 -8.11 -1.05 3.61
C ILE A 15 -7.43 -1.91 4.68
N PRO A 16 -6.09 -1.92 4.77
CA PRO A 16 -5.42 -2.74 5.76
C PRO A 16 -5.68 -2.22 7.17
N VAL A 17 -5.89 -3.16 8.10
CA VAL A 17 -5.89 -2.89 9.54
C VAL A 17 -4.46 -3.09 10.03
N MET A 18 -3.72 -2.01 10.26
CA MET A 18 -2.33 -2.05 10.70
C MET A 18 -2.21 -1.99 12.23
N PRO A 19 -1.17 -2.59 12.84
CA PRO A 19 -0.94 -2.49 14.28
C PRO A 19 -0.66 -1.04 14.68
N ASP A 20 -1.23 -0.62 15.81
CA ASP A 20 -1.07 0.73 16.39
C ASP A 20 -1.45 1.87 15.43
N ALA A 21 -2.27 1.56 14.42
CA ALA A 21 -2.69 2.50 13.39
C ALA A 21 -4.19 2.79 13.46
N ALA A 22 -4.56 4.05 13.62
CA ALA A 22 -5.94 4.49 13.51
C ALA A 22 -6.23 4.98 12.09
N PHE A 23 -7.16 4.33 11.39
CA PHE A 23 -7.58 4.76 10.05
C PHE A 23 -8.41 6.05 10.12
N GLU A 24 -7.99 7.09 9.41
CA GLU A 24 -8.65 8.41 9.42
C GLU A 24 -9.48 8.67 8.15
N GLY A 25 -9.20 7.98 7.04
CA GLY A 25 -9.98 8.12 5.82
C GLY A 25 -9.23 7.81 4.54
N ALA A 26 -9.93 7.99 3.42
CA ALA A 26 -9.42 7.71 2.08
C ALA A 26 -9.68 8.88 1.14
N ARG A 27 -8.77 9.11 0.19
CA ARG A 27 -8.93 10.07 -0.90
C ARG A 27 -8.47 9.44 -2.22
N LEU A 28 -9.05 9.89 -3.33
CA LEU A 28 -8.52 9.58 -4.65
C LEU A 28 -7.26 10.40 -4.88
N CYS A 29 -6.25 9.79 -5.48
CA CYS A 29 -5.04 10.49 -5.92
C CYS A 29 -4.81 10.26 -7.41
N TYR A 30 -4.01 11.14 -8.01
CA TYR A 30 -3.56 11.03 -9.38
C TYR A 30 -2.05 11.24 -9.41
N LEU A 31 -1.33 10.21 -9.82
CA LEU A 31 0.14 10.17 -9.81
C LEU A 31 0.59 9.52 -11.11
N ASP A 32 1.56 10.11 -11.81
CA ASP A 32 2.05 9.64 -13.11
C ASP A 32 0.95 9.31 -14.14
N GLY A 33 -0.06 10.17 -14.24
CA GLY A 33 -1.17 9.94 -15.18
C GLY A 33 -2.13 8.80 -14.77
N ARG A 34 -2.02 8.28 -13.54
CA ARG A 34 -2.78 7.11 -13.07
C ARG A 34 -3.60 7.45 -11.84
N ARG A 35 -4.84 6.96 -11.81
CA ARG A 35 -5.71 7.05 -10.63
C ARG A 35 -5.27 6.03 -9.59
N GLY A 36 -5.14 6.48 -8.36
CA GLY A 36 -4.88 5.65 -7.20
C GLY A 36 -5.76 6.07 -6.03
N VAL A 37 -5.48 5.46 -4.89
CA VAL A 37 -6.07 5.81 -3.60
C VAL A 37 -4.95 6.11 -2.62
N VAL A 38 -5.14 7.13 -1.80
CA VAL A 38 -4.37 7.36 -0.58
C VAL A 38 -5.28 7.11 0.62
N LEU A 39 -4.85 6.21 1.49
CA LEU A 39 -5.45 5.92 2.78
C LEU A 39 -4.62 6.64 3.85
N ARG A 40 -5.26 7.30 4.80
CA ARG A 40 -4.58 8.05 5.87
C ARG A 40 -4.75 7.34 7.20
N TYR A 41 -3.66 7.27 7.94
CA TYR A 41 -3.57 6.65 9.24
C TYR A 41 -2.84 7.56 10.21
N GLN A 42 -3.20 7.49 11.50
CA GLN A 42 -2.33 7.94 12.59
C GLN A 42 -1.62 6.74 13.16
N VAL A 43 -0.30 6.84 13.30
CA VAL A 43 0.55 5.80 13.90
C VAL A 43 1.55 6.47 14.82
N ASP A 44 1.59 6.07 16.08
CA ASP A 44 2.52 6.61 17.09
C ASP A 44 2.46 8.16 17.22
N GLY A 45 1.34 8.78 16.84
CA GLY A 45 1.12 10.24 16.85
C GLY A 45 1.48 10.97 15.56
N ASP A 46 2.01 10.28 14.54
CA ASP A 46 2.35 10.82 13.22
C ASP A 46 1.39 10.34 12.13
N GLU A 47 1.14 11.22 11.14
CA GLU A 47 0.37 10.86 9.95
C GLU A 47 1.19 9.94 9.03
N VAL A 48 0.59 8.82 8.64
CA VAL A 48 1.10 7.88 7.64
C VAL A 48 0.11 7.80 6.49
N SER A 49 0.58 8.10 5.28
CA SER A 49 -0.15 7.94 4.04
C SER A 49 0.18 6.59 3.40
N TYR A 50 -0.84 5.83 3.04
CA TYR A 50 -0.73 4.56 2.35
C TYR A 50 -1.33 4.66 0.94
N TYR A 51 -0.47 4.62 -0.06
CA TYR A 51 -0.83 4.70 -1.47
C TYR A 51 -1.04 3.32 -2.06
N VAL A 52 -2.09 3.19 -2.87
CA VAL A 52 -2.38 2.01 -3.68
C VAL A 52 -2.74 2.45 -5.09
N MET A 53 -2.07 1.89 -6.09
CA MET A 53 -2.30 2.17 -7.50
C MET A 53 -1.94 0.98 -8.37
N LEU A 54 -2.38 0.99 -9.64
CA LEU A 54 -1.90 0.03 -10.63
C LEU A 54 -0.39 0.18 -10.82
N ALA A 55 0.32 -0.94 -10.82
CA ALA A 55 1.74 -0.99 -11.13
C ALA A 55 2.01 -0.39 -12.52
N GLY A 56 3.17 0.24 -12.67
CA GLY A 56 3.59 0.77 -13.96
C GLY A 56 5.04 1.17 -13.97
N PRO A 57 5.54 1.69 -15.10
CA PRO A 57 6.97 1.66 -15.44
C PRO A 57 7.84 2.47 -14.49
N SER A 58 7.30 3.52 -13.84
CA SER A 58 8.04 4.38 -12.92
C SER A 58 8.51 3.68 -11.63
N TYR A 59 7.87 2.57 -11.25
CA TYR A 59 8.18 1.81 -10.05
C TYR A 59 8.49 0.37 -10.44
N ALA A 60 9.71 0.13 -10.93
CA ALA A 60 10.16 -1.23 -11.17
C ALA A 60 10.26 -1.98 -9.82
N PRO A 61 9.84 -3.25 -9.72
CA PRO A 61 10.05 -4.03 -8.52
C PRO A 61 11.55 -4.14 -8.21
N PRO A 62 11.93 -4.17 -6.92
CA PRO A 62 13.33 -4.36 -6.54
C PRO A 62 13.85 -5.71 -7.05
N PRO A 63 15.15 -5.81 -7.37
CA PRO A 63 15.75 -7.10 -7.71
C PRO A 63 15.67 -8.06 -6.51
N ALA A 64 15.34 -9.32 -6.77
CA ALA A 64 15.31 -10.34 -5.73
C ALA A 64 16.68 -10.45 -5.03
N PRO A 65 16.73 -10.66 -3.69
CA PRO A 65 15.62 -11.02 -2.79
C PRO A 65 14.91 -9.83 -2.14
N GLU A 66 15.22 -8.59 -2.51
CA GLU A 66 14.55 -7.43 -1.92
C GLU A 66 13.07 -7.40 -2.33
N ARG A 67 12.19 -7.24 -1.34
CA ARG A 67 10.74 -7.11 -1.53
C ARG A 67 10.25 -5.67 -1.42
N PHE A 68 11.05 -4.80 -0.82
CA PHE A 68 10.70 -3.42 -0.50
C PHE A 68 11.69 -2.44 -1.12
N LEU A 69 11.17 -1.46 -1.85
CA LEU A 69 11.90 -0.25 -2.23
C LEU A 69 11.84 0.72 -1.05
N ARG A 70 12.97 1.36 -0.75
CA ARG A 70 13.14 2.29 0.37
C ARG A 70 13.70 3.60 -0.16
N GLY A 71 13.20 4.70 0.36
CA GLY A 71 13.66 6.03 0.00
C GLY A 71 13.32 7.04 1.07
N ALA A 72 14.02 8.17 1.05
CA ALA A 72 13.75 9.28 1.94
C ALA A 72 13.82 10.59 1.15
N GLU A 73 12.85 11.47 1.37
CA GLU A 73 12.79 12.77 0.72
C GLU A 73 12.12 13.79 1.63
N SER A 74 12.70 14.98 1.77
CA SER A 74 12.11 16.10 2.51
C SER A 74 11.63 15.76 3.93
N GLY A 75 12.36 14.86 4.62
CA GLY A 75 12.02 14.41 5.97
C GLY A 75 10.94 13.32 6.05
N TYR A 76 10.46 12.83 4.90
CA TYR A 76 9.57 11.67 4.81
C TYR A 76 10.37 10.42 4.46
N GLN A 77 9.97 9.30 5.06
CA GLN A 77 10.40 7.96 4.70
C GLN A 77 9.35 7.36 3.76
N VAL A 78 9.81 6.58 2.80
CA VAL A 78 8.98 5.85 1.83
C VAL A 78 9.38 4.38 1.84
N VAL A 79 8.40 3.51 2.02
CA VAL A 79 8.56 2.06 1.84
C VAL A 79 7.50 1.59 0.85
N ALA A 80 7.93 1.07 -0.29
CA ALA A 80 7.05 0.62 -1.36
C ALA A 80 7.28 -0.85 -1.72
N TRP A 81 6.22 -1.52 -2.17
CA TRP A 81 6.26 -2.90 -2.65
C TRP A 81 5.26 -3.13 -3.77
N HIS A 82 5.43 -4.25 -4.46
CA HIS A 82 4.52 -4.71 -5.49
C HIS A 82 3.81 -5.97 -5.03
N ASP A 83 2.50 -6.01 -5.24
CA ASP A 83 1.67 -7.17 -4.95
C ASP A 83 0.48 -7.19 -5.92
N ALA A 84 0.18 -8.36 -6.49
CA ALA A 84 -0.98 -8.58 -7.37
C ALA A 84 -1.21 -7.52 -8.47
N GLY A 85 -0.15 -6.99 -9.09
CA GLY A 85 -0.24 -5.95 -10.13
C GLY A 85 -0.51 -4.53 -9.62
N LEU A 86 -0.45 -4.33 -8.30
CA LEU A 86 -0.54 -3.03 -7.64
C LEU A 86 0.83 -2.61 -7.09
N THR A 87 1.07 -1.30 -7.13
CA THR A 87 2.13 -0.65 -6.35
C THR A 87 1.51 -0.13 -5.06
N HIS A 88 2.15 -0.49 -3.96
CA HIS A 88 1.82 -0.08 -2.61
C HIS A 88 2.94 0.77 -2.06
N ALA A 89 2.63 1.86 -1.35
CA ALA A 89 3.66 2.65 -0.68
C ALA A 89 3.15 3.25 0.63
N LEU A 90 3.93 3.07 1.69
CA LEU A 90 3.78 3.83 2.93
C LEU A 90 4.70 5.04 2.88
N VAL A 91 4.17 6.20 3.26
CA VAL A 91 4.88 7.47 3.33
C VAL A 91 4.56 8.14 4.65
N GLY A 92 5.58 8.54 5.40
CA GLY A 92 5.37 9.21 6.70
C GLY A 92 6.66 9.73 7.30
N LYS A 93 6.57 10.44 8.42
CA LYS A 93 7.74 10.97 9.16
C LYS A 93 8.30 9.98 10.19
N LEU A 94 7.69 8.80 10.30
CA LEU A 94 8.17 7.72 11.16
C LEU A 94 9.57 7.26 10.74
N PRO A 95 10.36 6.70 11.69
CA PRO A 95 11.60 6.02 11.35
C PRO A 95 11.39 4.93 10.28
N GLU A 96 12.34 4.79 9.35
CA GLU A 96 12.27 3.81 8.24
C GLU A 96 11.94 2.40 8.75
N ALA A 97 12.59 1.98 9.85
CA ALA A 97 12.38 0.66 10.44
C ALA A 97 10.92 0.41 10.87
N ARG A 98 10.24 1.45 11.38
CA ARG A 98 8.83 1.37 11.78
C ARG A 98 7.93 1.29 10.55
N LEU A 99 8.20 2.10 9.54
CA LEU A 99 7.46 2.07 8.27
C LEU A 99 7.62 0.71 7.57
N LEU A 100 8.82 0.12 7.61
CA LEU A 100 9.11 -1.20 7.09
C LEU A 100 8.38 -2.31 7.87
N GLN A 101 8.25 -2.18 9.18
CA GLN A 101 7.47 -3.12 9.99
C GLN A 101 5.99 -3.12 9.59
N LEU A 102 5.40 -1.94 9.38
CA LEU A 102 4.02 -1.80 8.90
C LEU A 102 3.86 -2.39 7.50
N ALA A 103 4.81 -2.14 6.59
CA ALA A 103 4.80 -2.69 5.24
C ALA A 103 4.82 -4.22 5.24
N ARG A 104 5.69 -4.84 6.06
CA ARG A 104 5.75 -6.30 6.24
C ARG A 104 4.42 -6.85 6.74
N PHE A 105 3.81 -6.21 7.73
CA PHE A 105 2.52 -6.62 8.24
C PHE A 105 1.42 -6.59 7.16
N CYS A 106 1.37 -5.52 6.35
CA CYS A 106 0.42 -5.43 5.24
C CYS A 106 0.61 -6.57 4.23
N VAL A 107 1.86 -6.81 3.85
CA VAL A 107 2.25 -7.87 2.93
C VAL A 107 1.85 -9.26 3.44
N ASP A 108 2.11 -9.57 4.71
CA ASP A 108 1.81 -10.87 5.30
C ASP A 108 0.29 -11.11 5.36
N ARG A 109 -0.49 -10.06 5.65
CA ARG A 109 -1.95 -10.13 5.63
C ARG A 109 -2.55 -10.22 4.24
N GLN A 110 -1.92 -9.58 3.24
CA GLN A 110 -2.32 -9.71 1.84
C GLN A 110 -2.11 -11.16 1.37
N ALA A 111 -0.98 -11.77 1.72
CA ALA A 111 -0.72 -13.18 1.45
C ALA A 111 -1.74 -14.11 2.14
N ALA A 112 -2.08 -13.83 3.40
CA ALA A 112 -3.07 -14.60 4.15
C ALA A 112 -4.53 -14.41 3.67
N GLY A 113 -4.85 -13.29 3.03
CA GLY A 113 -6.16 -13.02 2.42
C GLY A 113 -6.29 -13.49 0.97
N SER A 114 -5.19 -14.00 0.39
CA SER A 114 -5.12 -14.52 -0.97
C SER A 114 -5.24 -16.05 -0.96
N ASP A 115 -6.36 -16.59 -0.52
CA ASP A 115 -6.68 -17.99 -0.85
C ASP A 115 -6.75 -18.11 -2.39
N PRO A 116 -6.08 -19.09 -3.01
CA PRO A 116 -6.18 -19.29 -4.45
C PRO A 116 -7.63 -19.66 -4.77
N VAL A 117 -8.31 -18.78 -5.52
CA VAL A 117 -9.63 -19.06 -6.08
C VAL A 117 -9.57 -20.43 -6.73
N GLY A 118 -10.35 -21.34 -6.17
CA GLY A 118 -10.35 -22.76 -6.50
C GLY A 118 -10.45 -22.99 -8.00
N PHE A 119 -9.47 -23.72 -8.51
CA PHE A 119 -9.54 -24.37 -9.80
C PHE A 119 -10.72 -25.36 -9.74
N CYS A 120 -11.81 -25.04 -10.42
CA CYS A 120 -12.94 -25.95 -10.60
C CYS A 120 -12.75 -26.64 -11.95
N PRO A 121 -12.23 -27.88 -12.02
CA PRO A 121 -12.21 -28.60 -13.29
C PRO A 121 -13.65 -29.03 -13.63
N ARG A 122 -14.02 -28.79 -14.89
CA ARG A 122 -15.26 -29.30 -15.50
C ARG A 122 -15.23 -30.81 -15.62
#